data_AF-A0A957C2V7-F1
#
_entry.id   AF-A0A957C2V7-F1
#
_cell.length_a   1.000
_cell.length_b   1.000
_cell.length_c   1.000
_cell.angle_alpha   90.00
_cell.angle_beta   90.00
_cell.angle_gamma   90.00
#
_symmetry.space_group_name_H-M   'P 1'
#
loop_
_entity.id
_entity.type
_entity.pdbx_description
1 polymer ?
#
loop_
_entity_poly.entity_id
_entity_poly.type
_entity_poly.pdbx_seq_one_letter_code
_entity_poly.pdbx_strand_id
1 'polypeptide(L)'
;MFADQDGGTRRTILRSMLFFIILGTLPFYLLGFIVLGSSRGEAETTLTEQPTVTLTPLGADLTATETPTLTPTSNATATQINPLQPTPIQFVPPTRVPATITPLPTAVIPTDTPAPSLTPNVDRDGDGILDHNDHCPIEAGPPNNSGCPLPDSDGDGVPNQGDACPQEPGTAENNGCPEVV
;
A
#
# COMPACT_ATOMS: atom_id res chain seq x y z
N MET A 1 25.92 50.40 -7.93
CA MET A 1 25.23 50.42 -6.62
C MET A 1 23.76 50.17 -6.88
N PHE A 2 23.35 48.90 -6.95
CA PHE A 2 21.93 48.53 -6.96
C PHE A 2 21.58 48.20 -5.51
N ALA A 3 20.79 49.07 -4.89
CA ALA A 3 20.32 48.88 -3.53
C ALA A 3 19.19 47.84 -3.53
N ASP A 4 19.45 46.71 -2.89
CA ASP A 4 18.46 45.74 -2.45
C ASP A 4 17.44 46.44 -1.51
N GLN A 5 16.18 46.56 -1.95
CA GLN A 5 15.07 47.14 -1.18
C GLN A 5 13.92 46.14 -0.90
N ASP A 6 14.11 44.84 -1.13
CA ASP A 6 13.00 43.86 -1.04
C ASP A 6 12.88 43.11 0.29
N GLY A 7 13.86 43.26 1.20
CA GLY A 7 13.88 42.51 2.47
C GLY A 7 12.98 43.07 3.58
N GLY A 8 12.72 44.38 3.60
CA GLY A 8 11.97 45.05 4.67
C GLY A 8 10.46 44.88 4.54
N THR A 9 9.93 45.09 3.34
CA THR A 9 8.48 45.06 3.07
C THR A 9 7.89 43.67 3.24
N ARG A 10 8.60 42.62 2.79
CA ARG A 10 8.16 41.22 2.93
C ARG A 10 8.11 40.76 4.40
N ARG A 11 9.06 41.21 5.22
CA ARG A 11 9.07 40.91 6.68
C ARG A 11 7.93 41.62 7.42
N THR A 12 7.58 42.83 7.00
CA THR A 12 6.44 43.57 7.56
C THR A 12 5.11 42.96 7.14
N ILE A 13 4.97 42.55 5.87
CA ILE A 13 3.77 41.86 5.38
C ILE A 13 3.60 40.50 6.09
N LEU A 14 4.67 39.70 6.20
CA LEU A 14 4.61 38.40 6.87
C LEU A 14 4.25 38.54 8.36
N ARG A 15 4.82 39.53 9.06
CA ARG A 15 4.47 39.83 10.46
C ARG A 15 3.03 40.29 10.61
N SER A 16 2.53 41.11 9.67
CA SER A 16 1.15 41.56 9.67
C SER A 16 0.18 40.40 9.41
N MET A 17 0.44 39.56 8.42
CA MET A 17 -0.38 38.37 8.14
C MET A 17 -0.39 37.39 9.32
N LEU A 18 0.77 37.11 9.92
CA LEU A 18 0.86 36.23 11.08
C LEU A 18 0.07 36.77 12.28
N PHE A 19 0.09 38.09 12.50
CA PHE A 19 -0.70 38.73 13.55
C PHE A 19 -2.21 38.57 13.35
N PHE A 20 -2.70 38.73 12.12
CA PHE A 20 -4.12 38.52 11.80
C PHE A 20 -4.54 37.05 11.88
N ILE A 21 -3.68 36.11 11.48
CA ILE A 21 -3.94 34.67 11.62
C ILE A 21 -4.03 34.30 13.11
N ILE A 22 -3.10 34.79 13.95
CA ILE A 22 -3.11 34.50 15.39
C ILE A 22 -4.34 35.13 16.04
N LEU A 23 -4.63 36.41 15.83
CA LEU A 23 -5.83 37.05 16.40
C LEU A 23 -7.13 36.41 15.88
N GLY A 24 -7.14 35.93 14.64
CA GLY A 24 -8.30 35.33 14.01
C GLY A 24 -8.56 33.91 14.48
N THR A 25 -7.52 33.07 14.66
CA THR A 25 -7.68 31.63 14.93
C THR A 25 -7.54 31.26 16.41
N LEU A 26 -6.78 32.02 17.20
CA LEU A 26 -6.59 31.80 18.63
C LEU A 26 -7.91 31.82 19.44
N PRO A 27 -8.90 32.71 19.19
CA PRO A 27 -10.18 32.63 19.89
C PRO A 27 -10.97 31.36 19.53
N PHE A 28 -10.94 30.92 18.27
CA PHE A 28 -11.60 29.66 17.87
C PHE A 28 -10.90 28.43 18.47
N TYR A 29 -9.57 28.47 18.61
CA TYR A 29 -8.83 27.40 19.26
C TYR A 29 -9.13 27.33 20.76
N LEU A 30 -9.25 28.48 21.44
CA LEU A 30 -9.67 28.54 22.85
C LEU A 30 -11.13 28.10 23.04
N LEU A 31 -12.04 28.47 22.14
CA LEU A 31 -13.43 27.99 22.16
C LEU A 31 -13.51 26.48 21.85
N GLY A 32 -12.73 25.97 20.90
CA GLY A 32 -12.67 24.54 20.56
C GLY A 32 -12.11 23.68 21.69
N PHE A 33 -11.10 24.16 22.43
CA PHE A 33 -10.56 23.46 23.59
C PHE A 33 -11.57 23.31 24.73
N ILE A 34 -12.49 24.26 24.90
CA ILE A 34 -13.56 24.17 25.92
C ILE A 34 -14.60 23.11 25.53
N VAL A 35 -14.89 22.95 24.23
CA VAL A 35 -15.87 21.96 23.74
C VAL A 35 -15.29 20.54 23.71
N LEU A 36 -14.01 20.37 23.39
CA LEU A 36 -13.35 19.05 23.35
C LEU A 36 -12.72 18.62 24.69
N GLY A 37 -12.55 19.52 25.66
CA GLY A 37 -11.93 19.24 26.95
C GLY A 37 -12.78 18.42 27.94
N SER A 38 -14.01 18.02 27.59
CA SER A 38 -14.90 17.26 28.49
C SER A 38 -14.93 15.75 28.24
N SER A 39 -14.28 15.23 27.19
CA SER A 39 -14.08 13.78 27.08
C SER A 39 -12.85 13.37 27.89
N ARG A 40 -12.99 13.42 29.23
CA ARG A 40 -12.19 12.53 30.08
C ARG A 40 -12.43 11.13 29.55
N GLY A 41 -11.39 10.53 28.98
CA GLY A 41 -11.40 9.13 28.63
C GLY A 41 -11.79 8.34 29.88
N GLU A 42 -12.96 7.73 29.84
CA GLU A 42 -13.22 6.53 30.60
C GLU A 42 -12.07 5.59 30.20
N ALA A 43 -11.14 5.37 31.13
CA ALA A 43 -10.17 4.30 30.99
C ALA A 43 -11.00 3.01 31.01
N GLU A 44 -11.41 2.54 29.84
CA GLU A 44 -11.98 1.22 29.67
C GLU A 44 -10.89 0.24 30.09
N THR A 45 -11.02 -0.20 31.34
CA THR A 45 -10.21 -1.28 31.89
C THR A 45 -10.65 -2.52 31.12
N THR A 46 -9.97 -2.77 30.01
CA THR A 46 -10.09 -4.00 29.25
C THR A 46 -9.57 -5.09 30.18
N LEU A 47 -10.49 -5.80 30.81
CA LEU A 47 -10.20 -6.97 31.61
C LEU A 47 -9.64 -8.02 30.64
N THR A 48 -8.32 -8.10 30.53
CA THR A 48 -7.66 -9.25 29.92
C THR A 48 -8.03 -10.48 30.73
N GLU A 49 -9.03 -11.22 30.25
CA GLU A 49 -9.32 -12.56 30.72
C GLU A 49 -8.15 -13.44 30.28
N GLN A 50 -7.21 -13.64 31.20
CA GLN A 50 -6.13 -14.59 31.03
C GLN A 50 -6.74 -16.00 31.05
N PRO A 51 -6.49 -16.87 30.06
CA PRO A 51 -6.96 -18.24 30.12
C PRO A 51 -6.29 -18.94 31.30
N THR A 52 -7.04 -19.14 32.38
CA THR A 52 -6.59 -19.92 33.53
C THR A 52 -6.62 -21.38 33.11
N VAL A 53 -5.47 -21.91 32.71
CA VAL A 53 -5.29 -23.34 32.44
C VAL A 53 -5.30 -24.08 33.78
N THR A 54 -6.49 -24.50 34.20
CA THR A 54 -6.66 -25.39 35.34
C THR A 54 -6.38 -26.82 34.89
N LEU A 55 -5.14 -27.28 35.09
CA LEU A 55 -4.81 -28.68 34.91
C LEU A 55 -5.46 -29.48 36.05
N THR A 56 -6.53 -30.19 35.70
CA THR A 56 -7.18 -31.16 36.60
C THR A 56 -6.49 -32.51 36.39
N PRO A 57 -5.85 -33.13 37.39
CA PRO A 57 -5.30 -34.47 37.22
C PRO A 57 -6.45 -35.47 37.21
N LEU A 58 -6.78 -36.00 36.03
CA LEU A 58 -7.75 -37.07 35.90
C LEU A 58 -7.05 -38.41 36.16
N GLY A 59 -7.15 -38.85 37.42
CA GLY A 59 -6.93 -40.24 37.79
C GLY A 59 -8.01 -41.13 37.19
N ALA A 60 -7.55 -42.21 36.55
CA ALA A 60 -8.20 -43.48 36.26
C ALA A 60 -9.72 -43.59 36.45
N ASP A 61 -10.47 -43.76 35.35
CA ASP A 61 -11.31 -44.94 35.20
C ASP A 61 -11.60 -45.24 33.72
N LEU A 62 -11.58 -46.52 33.37
CA LEU A 62 -11.73 -47.06 32.03
C LEU A 62 -13.22 -47.34 31.77
N THR A 63 -13.92 -46.46 31.06
CA THR A 63 -15.18 -46.84 30.40
C THR A 63 -15.34 -46.11 29.06
N ALA A 64 -15.14 -46.86 27.97
CA ALA A 64 -15.46 -46.41 26.63
C ALA A 64 -16.98 -46.47 26.43
N THR A 65 -17.63 -45.31 26.41
CA THR A 65 -18.99 -45.17 25.87
C THR A 65 -18.87 -44.47 24.53
N GLU A 66 -19.05 -45.21 23.44
CA GLU A 66 -19.07 -44.64 22.09
C GLU A 66 -20.29 -43.72 21.94
N THR A 67 -20.02 -42.45 21.69
CA THR A 67 -21.01 -41.47 21.25
C THR A 67 -20.84 -41.29 19.73
N PRO A 68 -21.91 -41.40 18.92
CA PRO A 68 -21.81 -41.34 17.47
C PRO A 68 -21.33 -39.94 17.03
N THR A 69 -20.12 -39.89 16.48
CA THR A 69 -19.57 -38.71 15.81
C THR A 69 -20.13 -38.66 14.39
N LEU A 70 -20.97 -37.66 14.11
CA LEU A 70 -21.30 -37.28 12.74
C LEU A 70 -20.03 -36.71 12.11
N THR A 71 -19.41 -37.51 11.25
CA THR A 71 -18.32 -37.07 10.36
C THR A 71 -18.90 -36.22 9.24
N PRO A 72 -18.33 -35.04 8.93
CA PRO A 72 -18.62 -34.38 7.66
C PRO A 72 -18.03 -35.25 6.54
N THR A 73 -18.90 -35.92 5.79
CA THR A 73 -18.53 -36.58 4.54
C THR A 73 -18.26 -35.51 3.49
N SER A 74 -17.01 -35.05 3.39
CA SER A 74 -16.56 -34.32 2.21
C SER A 74 -16.47 -35.32 1.06
N ASN A 75 -17.58 -35.48 0.33
CA ASN A 75 -17.55 -36.01 -1.03
C ASN A 75 -16.92 -34.95 -1.94
N ALA A 76 -15.61 -34.73 -1.78
CA ALA A 76 -14.79 -34.17 -2.83
C ALA A 76 -14.49 -35.31 -3.80
N THR A 77 -15.27 -35.36 -4.89
CA THR A 77 -14.84 -36.06 -6.10
C THR A 77 -13.51 -35.45 -6.52
N ALA A 78 -12.42 -36.10 -6.14
CA ALA A 78 -11.09 -35.74 -6.60
C ALA A 78 -11.08 -35.93 -8.12
N THR A 79 -11.21 -34.83 -8.85
CA THR A 79 -10.83 -34.82 -10.26
C THR A 79 -9.36 -35.19 -10.26
N GLN A 80 -9.07 -36.38 -10.80
CA GLN A 80 -7.72 -36.87 -11.02
C GLN A 80 -7.00 -35.87 -11.91
N ILE A 81 -6.26 -34.94 -11.30
CA ILE A 81 -5.29 -34.13 -11.99
C ILE A 81 -4.21 -35.08 -12.48
N ASN A 82 -4.31 -35.45 -13.75
CA ASN A 82 -3.30 -36.24 -14.43
C ASN A 82 -1.99 -35.45 -14.26
N PRO A 83 -0.95 -35.99 -13.60
CA PRO A 83 0.30 -35.28 -13.44
C PRO A 83 0.80 -34.96 -14.85
N LEU A 84 0.93 -33.67 -15.17
CA LEU A 84 1.52 -33.22 -16.42
C LEU A 84 2.89 -33.89 -16.51
N GLN A 85 2.98 -34.92 -17.34
CA GLN A 85 4.19 -35.68 -17.54
C GLN A 85 5.26 -34.68 -18.00
N PRO A 86 6.38 -34.54 -17.26
CA PRO A 86 7.41 -33.58 -17.63
C PRO A 86 7.85 -33.89 -19.05
N THR A 87 7.66 -32.92 -19.95
CA THR A 87 8.14 -33.04 -21.32
C THR A 87 9.66 -33.23 -21.24
N PRO A 88 10.21 -34.26 -21.90
CA PRO A 88 11.65 -34.47 -21.89
C PRO A 88 12.31 -33.23 -22.47
N ILE A 89 13.21 -32.62 -21.71
CA ILE A 89 14.04 -31.50 -22.18
C ILE A 89 14.86 -32.05 -23.34
N GLN A 90 14.41 -31.77 -24.56
CA GLN A 90 15.15 -32.13 -25.77
C GLN A 90 16.37 -31.22 -25.82
N PHE A 91 17.54 -31.81 -25.56
CA PHE A 91 18.82 -31.14 -25.67
C PHE A 91 19.06 -30.84 -27.15
N VAL A 92 18.67 -29.64 -27.60
CA VAL A 92 18.97 -29.18 -28.95
C VAL A 92 20.45 -28.79 -28.96
N PRO A 93 21.33 -29.52 -29.68
CA PRO A 93 22.73 -29.14 -29.77
C PRO A 93 22.83 -27.72 -30.35
N PRO A 94 23.73 -26.86 -29.84
CA PRO A 94 23.83 -25.50 -30.32
C PRO A 94 24.21 -25.51 -31.81
N THR A 95 23.25 -25.16 -32.67
CA THR A 95 23.53 -24.93 -34.08
C THR A 95 24.53 -23.79 -34.17
N ARG A 96 25.72 -24.10 -34.72
CA ARG A 96 26.81 -23.16 -34.89
C ARG A 96 26.36 -22.07 -35.86
N VAL A 97 25.85 -20.96 -35.33
CA VAL A 97 25.52 -19.77 -36.13
C VAL A 97 26.82 -19.27 -36.78
N PRO A 98 26.90 -19.14 -38.11
CA PRO A 98 28.05 -18.54 -38.76
C PRO A 98 28.23 -17.13 -38.22
N ALA A 99 29.37 -16.85 -37.58
CA ALA A 99 29.71 -15.51 -37.13
C ALA A 99 30.00 -14.66 -38.36
N THR A 100 28.96 -14.04 -38.92
CA THR A 100 29.14 -12.88 -39.79
C THR A 100 29.67 -11.76 -38.91
N ILE A 101 30.98 -11.53 -39.02
CA ILE A 101 31.67 -10.36 -38.48
C ILE A 101 31.15 -9.11 -39.19
N THR A 102 29.98 -8.63 -38.77
CA THR A 102 29.52 -7.28 -39.09
C THR A 102 30.54 -6.32 -38.49
N PRO A 103 31.12 -5.39 -39.27
CA PRO A 103 32.05 -4.41 -38.73
C PRO A 103 31.37 -3.65 -37.58
N LEU A 104 32.03 -3.66 -36.42
CA LEU A 104 31.60 -2.94 -35.24
C LEU A 104 31.43 -1.46 -35.64
N PRO A 105 30.22 -0.86 -35.51
CA PRO A 105 30.06 0.56 -35.75
C PRO A 105 31.06 1.29 -34.86
N THR A 106 31.83 2.20 -35.47
CA THR A 106 32.76 3.07 -34.74
C THR A 106 32.03 3.64 -33.53
N ALA A 107 32.54 3.32 -32.34
CA ALA A 107 31.96 3.75 -31.08
C ALA A 107 31.80 5.28 -31.10
N VAL A 108 30.58 5.74 -31.35
CA VAL A 108 30.14 7.04 -30.89
C VAL A 108 30.29 6.94 -29.38
N ILE A 109 31.22 7.71 -28.81
CA ILE A 109 31.42 7.77 -27.37
C ILE A 109 30.05 8.03 -26.74
N PRO A 110 29.43 7.10 -26.02
CA PRO A 110 28.32 7.47 -25.17
C PRO A 110 28.95 8.37 -24.11
N THR A 111 28.61 9.65 -24.15
CA THR A 111 28.96 10.58 -23.09
C THR A 111 28.18 10.19 -21.83
N ASP A 112 28.59 9.08 -21.21
CA ASP A 112 28.20 8.60 -19.88
C ASP A 112 28.97 9.35 -18.79
N THR A 113 29.19 10.65 -18.99
CA THR A 113 29.33 11.54 -17.86
C THR A 113 27.89 11.95 -17.54
N PRO A 114 27.23 11.43 -16.48
CA PRO A 114 26.00 12.05 -16.01
C PRO A 114 26.36 13.50 -15.71
N ALA A 115 25.81 14.41 -16.52
CA ALA A 115 25.86 15.82 -16.23
C ALA A 115 25.42 16.01 -14.76
N PRO A 116 26.01 16.95 -13.99
CA PRO A 116 25.47 17.29 -12.69
C PRO A 116 23.97 17.55 -12.86
N SER A 117 23.16 16.69 -12.25
CA SER A 117 21.71 16.67 -12.36
C SER A 117 21.15 17.96 -11.80
N LEU A 118 21.01 18.97 -12.66
CA LEU A 118 20.15 20.12 -12.44
C LEU A 118 18.71 19.69 -12.68
N THR A 119 18.26 18.63 -11.99
CA THR A 119 17.01 17.92 -12.30
C THR A 119 15.89 18.95 -12.43
N PRO A 120 15.27 19.07 -13.62
CA PRO A 120 14.03 19.79 -13.72
C PRO A 120 13.06 19.19 -12.70
N ASN A 121 12.11 20.01 -12.27
CA ASN A 121 11.01 19.59 -11.43
C ASN A 121 10.13 18.62 -12.25
N VAL A 122 10.56 17.37 -12.38
CA VAL A 122 9.91 16.33 -13.19
C VAL A 122 8.98 15.53 -12.29
N ASP A 123 7.80 15.28 -12.84
CA ASP A 123 6.73 14.43 -12.35
C ASP A 123 6.31 13.60 -13.57
N ARG A 124 6.75 12.34 -13.61
CA ARG A 124 6.67 11.49 -14.80
C ARG A 124 5.30 10.88 -15.04
N ASP A 125 4.56 10.57 -13.99
CA ASP A 125 3.21 10.01 -14.06
C ASP A 125 2.10 11.04 -13.84
N GLY A 126 2.46 12.25 -13.41
CA GLY A 126 1.55 13.39 -13.32
C GLY A 126 0.63 13.33 -12.10
N ASP A 127 1.03 12.64 -11.03
CA ASP A 127 0.23 12.51 -9.81
C ASP A 127 0.33 13.74 -8.88
N GLY A 128 1.22 14.69 -9.20
CA GLY A 128 1.47 15.91 -8.45
C GLY A 128 2.59 15.80 -7.41
N ILE A 129 3.24 14.64 -7.32
CA ILE A 129 4.44 14.37 -6.53
C ILE A 129 5.63 14.31 -7.48
N LEU A 130 6.71 14.95 -7.07
CA LEU A 130 7.91 15.01 -7.91
C LEU A 130 8.65 13.69 -7.81
N ASP A 131 9.26 13.26 -8.91
CA ASP A 131 9.98 11.97 -9.03
C ASP A 131 10.97 11.66 -7.89
N HIS A 132 11.53 12.70 -7.27
CA HIS A 132 12.50 12.56 -6.18
C HIS A 132 11.86 12.38 -4.80
N ASN A 133 10.58 12.70 -4.67
CA ASN A 133 9.74 12.53 -3.47
C ASN A 133 8.69 11.44 -3.63
N ASP A 134 8.56 10.89 -4.84
CA ASP A 134 7.64 9.82 -5.19
C ASP A 134 8.32 8.45 -5.04
N HIS A 135 7.65 7.52 -4.37
CA HIS A 135 8.12 6.14 -4.21
C HIS A 135 7.84 5.27 -5.44
N CYS A 136 6.89 5.68 -6.30
CA CYS A 136 6.52 4.98 -7.52
C CYS A 136 6.51 5.92 -8.75
N PRO A 137 7.67 6.47 -9.18
CA PRO A 137 7.75 7.58 -10.15
C PRO A 137 7.27 7.33 -11.60
N ILE A 138 6.61 6.21 -11.86
CA ILE A 138 6.06 5.82 -13.16
C ILE A 138 4.61 5.34 -13.05
N GLU A 139 4.06 5.26 -11.83
CA GLU A 139 2.74 4.74 -11.53
C GLU A 139 2.05 5.72 -10.59
N ALA A 140 1.12 6.51 -11.14
CA ALA A 140 0.44 7.54 -10.37
C ALA A 140 -0.24 6.98 -9.12
N GLY A 141 -0.07 7.65 -7.99
CA GLY A 141 -0.68 7.28 -6.73
C GLY A 141 -1.09 8.47 -5.88
N PRO A 142 -1.88 8.23 -4.82
CA PRO A 142 -2.26 9.31 -3.94
C PRO A 142 -1.09 9.75 -3.03
N PRO A 143 -1.05 11.02 -2.60
CA PRO A 143 0.00 11.55 -1.72
C PRO A 143 -0.01 10.92 -0.33
N ASN A 144 -1.12 10.33 0.10
CA ASN A 144 -1.19 9.58 1.36
C ASN A 144 -0.46 8.22 1.29
N ASN A 145 -0.11 7.76 0.08
CA ASN A 145 0.66 6.54 -0.17
C ASN A 145 1.98 6.85 -0.90
N SER A 146 2.53 8.05 -0.70
CA SER A 146 3.81 8.47 -1.28
C SER A 146 3.91 8.32 -2.81
N GLY A 147 2.80 8.57 -3.51
CA GLY A 147 2.73 8.49 -4.98
C GLY A 147 2.61 7.08 -5.53
N CYS A 148 2.49 6.08 -4.67
CA CYS A 148 2.25 4.70 -5.11
C CYS A 148 0.75 4.37 -5.21
N PRO A 149 0.33 3.56 -6.20
CA PRO A 149 -1.04 3.08 -6.26
C PRO A 149 -1.41 2.27 -5.01
N LEU A 150 -2.69 2.33 -4.62
CA LEU A 150 -3.19 1.51 -3.53
C LEU A 150 -3.40 0.07 -4.03
N PRO A 151 -3.13 -0.94 -3.19
CA PRO A 151 -3.33 -2.33 -3.58
C PRO A 151 -4.81 -2.64 -3.76
N ASP A 152 -5.11 -3.37 -4.82
CA ASP A 152 -6.42 -3.87 -5.24
C ASP A 152 -6.20 -5.33 -5.66
N SER A 153 -6.76 -6.28 -4.90
CA SER A 153 -6.38 -7.70 -5.03
C SER A 153 -7.17 -8.43 -6.11
N ASP A 154 -8.39 -8.01 -6.39
CA ASP A 154 -9.24 -8.62 -7.42
C ASP A 154 -9.35 -7.75 -8.69
N GLY A 155 -8.83 -6.52 -8.65
CA GLY A 155 -8.64 -5.67 -9.81
C GLY A 155 -9.93 -5.02 -10.29
N ASP A 156 -10.89 -4.81 -9.40
CA ASP A 156 -12.18 -4.20 -9.74
C ASP A 156 -12.17 -2.65 -9.76
N GLY A 157 -11.05 -2.05 -9.33
CA GLY A 157 -10.83 -0.61 -9.27
C GLY A 157 -11.18 0.03 -7.92
N VAL A 158 -11.65 -0.74 -6.95
CA VAL A 158 -11.84 -0.33 -5.56
C VAL A 158 -10.63 -0.82 -4.75
N PRO A 159 -9.85 0.08 -4.12
CA PRO A 159 -8.72 -0.35 -3.31
C PRO A 159 -9.16 -1.25 -2.16
N ASN A 160 -8.34 -2.25 -1.79
CA ASN A 160 -8.61 -3.21 -0.72
C ASN A 160 -9.06 -2.56 0.62
N GLN A 161 -8.65 -1.32 0.88
CA GLN A 161 -9.03 -0.57 2.09
C GLN A 161 -10.49 -0.07 2.07
N GLY A 162 -11.05 0.18 0.88
CA GLY A 162 -12.42 0.63 0.65
C GLY A 162 -13.34 -0.44 0.06
N ASP A 163 -12.80 -1.63 -0.21
CA ASP A 163 -13.50 -2.77 -0.76
C ASP A 163 -14.06 -3.68 0.35
N ALA A 164 -15.36 -3.95 0.29
CA ALA A 164 -16.05 -4.84 1.22
C ALA A 164 -15.88 -6.33 0.86
N CYS A 165 -15.46 -6.64 -0.37
CA CYS A 165 -15.23 -7.98 -0.89
C CYS A 165 -13.85 -8.12 -1.58
N PRO A 166 -12.71 -7.99 -0.88
CA PRO A 166 -11.36 -7.83 -1.48
C PRO A 166 -10.79 -9.00 -2.30
N GLN A 167 -11.58 -10.03 -2.59
CA GLN A 167 -11.18 -11.22 -3.34
C GLN A 167 -12.21 -11.57 -4.42
N GLU A 168 -13.29 -10.79 -4.55
CA GLU A 168 -14.39 -11.02 -5.45
C GLU A 168 -14.76 -9.71 -6.14
N PRO A 169 -14.44 -9.55 -7.44
CA PRO A 169 -14.58 -8.27 -8.09
C PRO A 169 -16.03 -7.81 -8.14
N GLY A 170 -16.26 -6.54 -7.84
CA GLY A 170 -17.58 -5.93 -7.82
C GLY A 170 -17.63 -4.55 -8.46
N THR A 171 -18.69 -3.80 -8.13
CA THR A 171 -18.86 -2.44 -8.61
C THR A 171 -18.52 -1.44 -7.50
N ALA A 172 -18.00 -0.27 -7.87
CA ALA A 172 -17.76 0.81 -6.93
C ALA A 172 -19.06 1.26 -6.23
N GLU A 173 -20.20 1.20 -6.93
CA GLU A 173 -21.52 1.49 -6.37
C GLU A 173 -21.94 0.53 -5.25
N ASN A 174 -21.42 -0.70 -5.26
CA ASN A 174 -21.67 -1.73 -4.26
C ASN A 174 -20.44 -1.99 -3.36
N ASN A 175 -19.56 -1.00 -3.21
CA ASN A 175 -18.34 -1.07 -2.38
C ASN A 175 -17.42 -2.26 -2.75
N GLY A 176 -17.25 -2.53 -4.04
CA GLY A 176 -16.39 -3.60 -4.54
C GLY A 176 -16.99 -5.01 -4.43
N CYS A 177 -18.26 -5.14 -4.02
CA CYS A 177 -18.91 -6.44 -3.96
C CYS A 177 -19.76 -6.75 -5.21
N PRO A 178 -19.89 -8.03 -5.61
CA PRO A 178 -20.77 -8.45 -6.69
C PRO A 178 -22.25 -8.20 -6.36
N GLU A 179 -23.04 -7.86 -7.38
CA GLU A 179 -24.49 -7.74 -7.23
C GLU A 179 -25.15 -9.11 -7.13
N VAL A 180 -26.07 -9.27 -6.18
CA VAL A 180 -26.91 -10.48 -6.08
C VAL A 180 -28.01 -10.38 -7.13
N VAL A 181 -27.83 -11.09 -8.24
CA VAL A 181 -28.80 -11.21 -9.34
C VAL A 181 -29.91 -12.21 -9.06
#